data_AF-A0A3M7L491-F1
#
_entry.id   AF-A0A3M7L491-F1
#
_cell.length_a   1.000
_cell.length_b   1.000
_cell.length_c   1.000
_cell.angle_alpha   90.00
_cell.angle_beta   90.00
_cell.angle_gamma   90.00
#
_symmetry.space_group_name_H-M   'P 1'
#
loop_
_entity.id
_entity.type
_entity.pdbx_description
1 polymer ?
#
loop_
_entity_poly.entity_id
_entity_poly.type
_entity_poly.pdbx_seq_one_letter_code
_entity_poly.pdbx_strand_id
1 'polypeptide(L)'
;NATTSLAAANRALTALASPETRDRPSSAALLARAFHRKAAALGALGDSVEAVRVYRSGLAACGGAAPALAAALRLTLENLPASWHAAYWCGRIEAGQGPAPFSSRDGRRLAGIPPDARLAPGELRAALERVLATRRDVADEAADLLCQTWSRGRKQPGRAELSYLRGAAYLEAGDAGQALRDARCAIVFGPRAGPAAEERTPEADAGDAGEEGWGAASPWLTAARSSLWPAALGLLGAAYEATGDNVRALLLACLAAEGAGGHEREGSDEGAGGACPEVPAVVGSSAKGAVCGGPEEGQDGGGLESGQQEESVHEAARRRLLRRVPEECVAAVRARGSAGLLALLSAAHTQAKPEVLRRRPKYYYYYEWMKKRILEQARPLGSRRGEGSRYPALPEPVMDKLLTLDANELDLVLQYPQATRQMVDNLLGVLETRGSAALETYRVPLLSWEEVKALKGPGTVGLALGSSADAPPTPPKLHGRAAAQPLAVEAGEGGAALASEMPGDEWSPPAVGTGAPFFEELD
;
A
#
# COMPACT_ATOMS: atom_id res chain seq x y z
N ASN A 1 -5.72 33.47 -41.68
CA ASN A 1 -6.05 32.34 -42.58
C ASN A 1 -5.23 31.11 -42.19
N ALA A 2 -5.88 30.02 -41.74
CA ALA A 2 -5.18 28.80 -41.33
C ALA A 2 -4.37 28.17 -42.48
N THR A 3 -4.88 28.24 -43.70
CA THR A 3 -4.21 27.77 -44.92
C THR A 3 -2.87 28.46 -45.20
N THR A 4 -2.79 29.79 -45.00
CA THR A 4 -1.53 30.52 -45.20
C THR A 4 -0.52 30.22 -44.09
N SER A 5 -1.00 30.02 -42.85
CA SER A 5 -0.16 29.57 -41.73
C SER A 5 0.42 28.18 -41.99
N LEU A 6 -0.40 27.25 -42.50
CA LEU A 6 0.02 25.89 -42.86
C LEU A 6 1.11 25.91 -43.95
N ALA A 7 0.91 26.69 -45.01
CA ALA A 7 1.90 26.84 -46.09
C ALA A 7 3.22 27.46 -45.59
N ALA A 8 3.15 28.45 -44.69
CA ALA A 8 4.33 29.04 -44.06
C ALA A 8 5.07 28.03 -43.16
N ALA A 9 4.34 27.24 -42.37
CA ALA A 9 4.92 26.22 -41.50
C ALA A 9 5.60 25.09 -42.28
N ASN A 10 4.99 24.62 -43.37
CA ASN A 10 5.60 23.61 -44.25
C ASN A 10 6.91 24.11 -44.86
N ARG A 11 6.94 25.36 -45.38
CA ARG A 11 8.18 25.97 -45.89
C ARG A 11 9.28 26.07 -44.83
N ALA A 12 8.91 26.43 -43.60
CA ALA A 12 9.84 26.50 -42.48
C ALA A 12 10.41 25.11 -42.12
N LEU A 13 9.57 24.07 -42.10
CA LEU A 13 10.03 22.69 -41.85
C LEU A 13 10.97 22.19 -42.95
N THR A 14 10.67 22.46 -44.22
CA THR A 14 11.57 22.09 -45.34
C THR A 14 12.91 22.81 -45.23
N ALA A 15 12.93 24.09 -44.87
CA ALA A 15 14.17 24.84 -44.69
C ALA A 15 15.02 24.31 -43.52
N LEU A 16 14.38 23.93 -42.41
CA LEU A 16 15.04 23.39 -41.20
C LEU A 16 15.46 21.91 -41.34
N ALA A 17 14.98 21.22 -42.37
CA ALA A 17 15.40 19.84 -42.68
C ALA A 17 16.77 19.79 -43.39
N SER A 18 17.31 20.92 -43.84
CA SER A 18 18.63 20.99 -44.48
C SER A 18 19.76 20.66 -43.47
N PRO A 19 20.73 19.80 -43.83
CA PRO A 19 21.82 19.40 -42.94
C PRO A 19 22.61 20.60 -42.40
N GLU A 20 22.77 21.67 -43.20
CA GLU A 20 23.48 22.90 -42.82
C GLU A 20 22.82 23.66 -41.64
N THR A 21 21.53 23.44 -41.41
CA THR A 21 20.76 24.12 -40.36
C THR A 21 20.59 23.29 -39.09
N ARG A 22 20.85 21.98 -39.16
CA ARG A 22 20.61 21.04 -38.07
C ARG A 22 21.58 21.22 -36.91
N ASP A 23 22.82 21.58 -37.21
CA ASP A 23 23.91 21.73 -36.22
C ASP A 23 23.86 23.03 -35.41
N ARG A 24 22.91 23.93 -35.70
CA ARG A 24 22.77 25.18 -34.93
C ARG A 24 22.07 24.92 -33.60
N PRO A 25 22.55 25.43 -32.46
CA PRO A 25 21.92 25.22 -31.15
C PRO A 25 20.49 25.77 -31.05
N SER A 26 20.10 26.72 -31.90
CA SER A 26 18.75 27.28 -32.00
C SER A 26 17.80 26.49 -32.92
N SER A 27 18.28 25.44 -33.60
CA SER A 27 17.50 24.68 -34.59
C SER A 27 16.33 23.94 -33.95
N ALA A 28 16.51 23.34 -32.77
CA ALA A 28 15.49 22.57 -32.07
C ALA A 28 14.27 23.42 -31.66
N ALA A 29 14.51 24.65 -31.17
CA ALA A 29 13.44 25.57 -30.79
C ALA A 29 12.66 26.09 -32.00
N LEU A 30 13.36 26.38 -33.11
CA LEU A 30 12.73 26.77 -34.38
C LEU A 30 11.93 25.63 -35.00
N LEU A 31 12.47 24.40 -34.94
CA LEU A 31 11.80 23.19 -35.38
C LEU A 31 10.51 22.96 -34.58
N ALA A 32 10.59 23.04 -33.26
CA ALA A 32 9.43 22.91 -32.38
C ALA A 32 8.36 23.95 -32.71
N ARG A 33 8.75 25.21 -32.93
CA ARG A 33 7.82 26.28 -33.32
C ARG A 33 7.18 26.04 -34.69
N ALA A 34 7.93 25.51 -35.65
CA ALA A 34 7.41 25.18 -36.97
C ALA A 34 6.39 24.03 -36.91
N PHE A 35 6.69 22.96 -36.17
CA PHE A 35 5.74 21.87 -35.90
C PHE A 35 4.49 22.37 -35.19
N HIS A 36 4.64 23.21 -34.15
CA HIS A 36 3.50 23.78 -33.43
C HIS A 36 2.60 24.59 -34.36
N ARG A 37 3.16 25.47 -35.20
CA ARG A 37 2.38 26.26 -36.17
C ARG A 37 1.66 25.40 -37.20
N LYS A 38 2.31 24.34 -37.69
CA LYS A 38 1.70 23.39 -38.64
C LYS A 38 0.52 22.69 -38.00
N ALA A 39 0.70 22.10 -36.81
CA ALA A 39 -0.34 21.37 -36.11
C ALA A 39 -1.50 22.29 -35.67
N ALA A 40 -1.20 23.48 -35.14
CA ALA A 40 -2.23 24.47 -34.79
C ALA A 40 -3.05 24.91 -36.02
N ALA A 41 -2.41 25.07 -37.18
CA ALA A 41 -3.11 25.39 -38.43
C ALA A 41 -4.03 24.24 -38.88
N LEU A 42 -3.60 22.98 -38.72
CA LEU A 42 -4.43 21.81 -39.02
C LEU A 42 -5.62 21.70 -38.06
N GLY A 43 -5.40 21.91 -36.76
CA GLY A 43 -6.47 21.96 -35.77
C GLY A 43 -7.50 23.05 -36.07
N ALA A 44 -7.04 24.24 -36.48
CA ALA A 44 -7.93 25.33 -36.91
C ALA A 44 -8.72 25.03 -38.20
N LEU A 45 -8.29 24.05 -39.00
CA LEU A 45 -9.00 23.55 -40.17
C LEU A 45 -9.95 22.37 -39.83
N GLY A 46 -10.00 21.95 -38.56
CA GLY A 46 -10.80 20.81 -38.10
C GLY A 46 -10.10 19.45 -38.26
N ASP A 47 -8.85 19.40 -38.69
CA ASP A 47 -8.08 18.17 -38.86
C ASP A 47 -7.26 17.84 -37.61
N SER A 48 -7.96 17.59 -36.51
CA SER A 48 -7.35 17.33 -35.19
C SER A 48 -6.49 16.05 -35.17
N VAL A 49 -6.85 15.04 -35.97
CA VAL A 49 -6.09 13.79 -36.04
C VAL A 49 -4.72 14.02 -36.69
N GLU A 50 -4.69 14.75 -37.81
CA GLU A 50 -3.42 15.09 -38.46
C GLU A 50 -2.61 16.07 -37.60
N ALA A 51 -3.25 16.99 -36.89
CA ALA A 51 -2.58 17.84 -35.92
C ALA A 51 -1.84 17.02 -34.84
N VAL A 52 -2.47 15.99 -34.27
CA VAL A 52 -1.83 15.07 -33.30
C VAL A 52 -0.64 14.34 -33.91
N ARG A 53 -0.76 13.86 -35.15
CA ARG A 53 0.37 13.22 -35.86
C ARG A 53 1.54 14.18 -36.01
N VAL A 54 1.29 15.41 -36.44
CA VAL A 54 2.32 16.45 -36.58
C VAL A 54 2.97 16.78 -35.23
N TYR A 55 2.20 16.90 -34.15
CA TYR A 55 2.76 17.10 -32.81
C TYR A 55 3.64 15.94 -32.36
N ARG A 56 3.21 14.69 -32.59
CA ARG A 56 3.99 13.48 -32.28
C ARG A 56 5.29 13.43 -33.09
N SER A 57 5.24 13.71 -34.39
CA SER A 57 6.44 13.82 -35.23
C SER A 57 7.38 14.93 -34.75
N GLY A 58 6.82 16.06 -34.32
CA GLY A 58 7.60 17.16 -33.74
C GLY A 58 8.31 16.77 -32.44
N LEU A 59 7.63 16.08 -31.53
CA LEU A 59 8.25 15.56 -30.30
C LEU A 59 9.38 14.57 -30.61
N ALA A 60 9.18 13.66 -31.58
CA ALA A 60 10.22 12.74 -32.01
C ALA A 60 11.43 13.46 -32.62
N ALA A 61 11.19 14.46 -33.47
CA ALA A 61 12.24 15.23 -34.14
C ALA A 61 13.03 16.13 -33.18
N CYS A 62 12.39 16.61 -32.10
CA CYS A 62 13.01 17.40 -31.03
C CYS A 62 13.63 16.55 -29.90
N GLY A 63 13.69 15.22 -30.04
CA GLY A 63 14.26 14.33 -29.01
C GLY A 63 13.47 14.31 -27.70
N GLY A 64 12.16 14.59 -27.73
CA GLY A 64 11.28 14.59 -26.55
C GLY A 64 11.36 15.83 -25.65
N ALA A 65 12.40 16.65 -25.79
CA ALA A 65 12.68 17.81 -24.93
C ALA A 65 11.97 19.10 -25.41
N ALA A 66 10.64 19.05 -25.58
CA ALA A 66 9.84 20.21 -26.00
C ALA A 66 8.53 20.35 -25.19
N PRO A 67 8.57 20.95 -23.98
CA PRO A 67 7.41 21.01 -23.09
C PRO A 67 6.24 21.79 -23.70
N ALA A 68 6.50 22.84 -24.49
CA ALA A 68 5.45 23.58 -25.19
C ALA A 68 4.73 22.74 -26.26
N LEU A 69 5.44 21.82 -26.94
CA LEU A 69 4.81 20.89 -27.87
C LEU A 69 3.99 19.83 -27.14
N ALA A 70 4.49 19.33 -26.00
CA ALA A 70 3.77 18.38 -25.16
C ALA A 70 2.46 18.98 -24.63
N ALA A 71 2.50 20.21 -24.10
CA ALA A 71 1.30 20.91 -23.64
C ALA A 71 0.28 21.13 -24.77
N ALA A 72 0.73 21.55 -25.96
CA ALA A 72 -0.15 21.73 -27.11
C ALA A 72 -0.74 20.39 -27.61
N LEU A 73 0.05 19.32 -27.59
CA LEU A 73 -0.41 17.97 -27.90
C LEU A 73 -1.50 17.52 -26.93
N ARG A 74 -1.31 17.72 -25.62
CA ARG A 74 -2.29 17.37 -24.58
C ARG A 74 -3.64 18.02 -24.84
N LEU A 75 -3.65 19.34 -25.06
CA LEU A 75 -4.87 20.09 -25.42
C LEU A 75 -5.51 19.57 -26.72
N THR A 76 -4.70 19.14 -27.69
CA THR A 76 -5.23 18.59 -28.95
C THR A 76 -5.86 17.20 -28.74
N LEU A 77 -5.24 16.36 -27.90
CA LEU A 77 -5.76 15.04 -27.52
C LEU A 77 -7.08 15.14 -26.75
N GLU A 78 -7.22 16.14 -25.90
CA GLU A 78 -8.45 16.51 -25.18
C GLU A 78 -9.65 16.74 -26.12
N ASN A 79 -9.39 17.32 -27.29
CA ASN A 79 -10.42 17.68 -28.26
C ASN A 79 -10.76 16.53 -29.22
N LEU A 80 -10.08 15.38 -29.13
CA LEU A 80 -10.40 14.22 -29.95
C LEU A 80 -11.63 13.47 -29.42
N PRO A 81 -12.45 12.90 -30.31
CA PRO A 81 -13.61 12.11 -29.88
C PRO A 81 -13.17 10.86 -29.12
N ALA A 82 -13.98 10.43 -28.14
CA ALA A 82 -13.75 9.21 -27.36
C ALA A 82 -13.56 7.97 -28.26
N SER A 83 -14.27 7.90 -29.39
CA SER A 83 -14.15 6.83 -30.38
C SER A 83 -12.75 6.68 -30.98
N TRP A 84 -12.02 7.79 -31.13
CA TRP A 84 -10.63 7.79 -31.61
C TRP A 84 -9.70 7.22 -30.54
N HIS A 85 -9.83 7.70 -29.29
CA HIS A 85 -9.03 7.21 -28.17
C HIS A 85 -9.28 5.73 -27.93
N ALA A 86 -10.55 5.31 -27.93
CA ALA A 86 -10.94 3.91 -27.77
C ALA A 86 -10.34 3.03 -28.87
N ALA A 87 -10.40 3.45 -30.14
CA ALA A 87 -9.78 2.72 -31.25
C ALA A 87 -8.26 2.59 -31.08
N TYR A 88 -7.59 3.70 -30.73
CA TYR A 88 -6.15 3.70 -30.50
C TYR A 88 -5.77 2.74 -29.37
N TRP A 89 -6.40 2.87 -28.20
CA TRP A 89 -6.06 2.08 -27.02
C TRP A 89 -6.42 0.61 -27.17
N CYS A 90 -7.55 0.29 -27.79
CA CYS A 90 -7.93 -1.09 -28.11
C CYS A 90 -6.86 -1.78 -28.95
N GLY A 91 -6.41 -1.14 -30.04
CA GLY A 91 -5.35 -1.68 -30.89
C GLY A 91 -4.02 -1.86 -30.14
N ARG A 92 -3.69 -0.99 -29.17
CA ARG A 92 -2.49 -1.16 -28.34
C ARG A 92 -2.63 -2.28 -27.31
N ILE A 93 -3.80 -2.46 -26.73
CA ILE A 93 -4.09 -3.54 -25.79
C ILE A 93 -4.03 -4.89 -26.52
N GLU A 94 -4.62 -5.00 -27.70
CA GLU A 94 -4.57 -6.20 -28.53
C GLU A 94 -3.14 -6.57 -28.94
N ALA A 95 -2.39 -5.59 -29.43
CA ALA A 95 -0.97 -5.79 -29.74
C ALA A 95 -0.16 -6.17 -28.49
N GLY A 96 -0.53 -5.66 -27.31
CA GLY A 96 0.11 -5.99 -26.04
C GLY A 96 -0.23 -7.40 -25.52
N GLN A 97 -1.35 -7.97 -25.94
CA GLN A 97 -1.79 -9.34 -25.60
C GLN A 97 -1.20 -10.40 -26.54
N GLY A 98 -0.79 -10.01 -27.75
CA GLY A 98 -0.12 -10.89 -28.72
C GLY A 98 1.34 -11.19 -28.35
N PRO A 99 1.92 -12.30 -28.85
CA PRO A 99 3.34 -12.59 -28.69
C PRO A 99 4.18 -11.50 -29.37
N ALA A 100 5.23 -11.00 -28.72
CA ALA A 100 6.10 -10.03 -29.40
C ALA A 100 6.83 -10.71 -30.58
N PRO A 101 6.93 -10.03 -31.73
CA PRO A 101 7.48 -10.62 -32.95
C PRO A 101 8.95 -11.05 -32.86
N PHE A 102 9.69 -10.62 -31.82
CA PHE A 102 11.13 -10.84 -31.71
C PHE A 102 11.62 -11.31 -30.32
N SER A 103 10.73 -11.82 -29.46
CA SER A 103 11.13 -12.38 -28.14
C SER A 103 10.88 -13.88 -28.08
N SER A 104 11.94 -14.65 -27.82
CA SER A 104 11.89 -16.11 -27.64
C SER A 104 11.23 -16.55 -26.31
N ARG A 105 11.10 -15.62 -25.35
CA ARG A 105 10.39 -15.81 -24.08
C ARG A 105 9.14 -14.94 -24.12
N ASP A 106 7.97 -15.58 -24.11
CA ASP A 106 6.60 -15.04 -24.24
C ASP A 106 6.56 -13.49 -24.17
N GLY A 107 6.78 -12.83 -25.31
CA GLY A 107 7.04 -11.39 -25.39
C GLY A 107 5.82 -10.50 -25.16
N ARG A 108 4.78 -11.01 -24.49
CA ARG A 108 3.53 -10.30 -24.25
C ARG A 108 3.77 -9.18 -23.26
N ARG A 109 3.29 -7.98 -23.58
CA ARG A 109 3.36 -6.83 -22.65
C ARG A 109 2.29 -6.90 -21.58
N LEU A 110 1.19 -7.60 -21.87
CA LEU A 110 0.08 -7.83 -20.97
C LEU A 110 -0.04 -9.31 -20.67
N ALA A 111 -0.45 -9.62 -19.44
CA ALA A 111 -0.87 -10.97 -19.09
C ALA A 111 -2.04 -11.39 -20.00
N GLY A 112 -1.96 -12.63 -20.48
CA GLY A 112 -3.03 -13.25 -21.25
C GLY A 112 -4.29 -13.39 -20.41
N ILE A 113 -5.44 -13.24 -21.07
CA ILE A 113 -6.75 -13.52 -20.49
C ILE A 113 -7.27 -14.78 -21.19
N PRO A 114 -7.80 -15.77 -20.46
CA PRO A 114 -8.44 -16.93 -21.08
C PRO A 114 -9.45 -16.50 -22.15
N PRO A 115 -9.52 -17.19 -23.30
CA PRO A 115 -10.33 -16.76 -24.44
C PRO A 115 -11.83 -16.65 -24.13
N ASP A 116 -12.30 -17.45 -23.20
CA ASP A 116 -13.65 -17.50 -22.63
C ASP A 116 -14.00 -16.30 -21.74
N ALA A 117 -12.99 -15.69 -21.10
CA ALA A 117 -13.14 -14.47 -20.29
C ALA A 117 -12.65 -13.21 -21.04
N ARG A 118 -12.18 -13.35 -22.28
CA ARG A 118 -11.62 -12.24 -23.04
C ARG A 118 -12.72 -11.52 -23.80
N LEU A 119 -12.85 -10.20 -23.58
CA LEU A 119 -13.72 -9.36 -24.40
C LEU A 119 -13.27 -9.42 -25.86
N ALA A 120 -14.23 -9.55 -26.78
CA ALA A 120 -13.92 -9.44 -28.20
C ALA A 120 -13.38 -8.03 -28.52
N PRO A 121 -12.52 -7.87 -29.54
CA PRO A 121 -12.03 -6.56 -30.01
C PRO A 121 -13.09 -5.45 -30.08
N GLY A 122 -14.25 -5.77 -30.67
CA GLY A 122 -15.36 -4.83 -30.79
C GLY A 122 -15.98 -4.44 -29.45
N GLU A 123 -16.11 -5.41 -28.53
CA GLU A 123 -16.66 -5.20 -27.19
C GLU A 123 -15.70 -4.39 -26.32
N LEU A 124 -14.39 -4.71 -26.39
CA LEU A 124 -13.35 -3.97 -25.70
C LEU A 124 -13.32 -2.51 -26.16
N ARG A 125 -13.37 -2.27 -27.47
CA ARG A 125 -13.45 -0.92 -28.04
C ARG A 125 -14.71 -0.19 -27.59
N ALA A 126 -15.87 -0.84 -27.65
CA ALA A 126 -17.13 -0.22 -27.22
C ALA A 126 -17.13 0.12 -25.72
N ALA A 127 -16.58 -0.74 -24.87
CA ALA A 127 -16.43 -0.48 -23.44
C ALA A 127 -15.48 0.71 -23.19
N LEU A 128 -14.31 0.75 -23.86
CA LEU A 128 -13.40 1.89 -23.78
C LEU A 128 -14.07 3.19 -24.22
N GLU A 129 -14.83 3.17 -25.32
CA GLU A 129 -15.52 4.35 -25.82
C GLU A 129 -16.56 4.87 -24.82
N ARG A 130 -17.35 3.98 -24.19
CA ARG A 130 -18.29 4.36 -23.12
C ARG A 130 -17.58 4.95 -21.92
N VAL A 131 -16.50 4.33 -21.44
CA VAL A 131 -15.73 4.87 -20.30
C VAL A 131 -15.17 6.25 -20.62
N LEU A 132 -14.51 6.40 -21.76
CA LEU A 132 -13.87 7.67 -22.13
C LEU A 132 -14.90 8.77 -22.43
N ALA A 133 -16.12 8.43 -22.86
CA ALA A 133 -17.20 9.39 -23.07
C ALA A 133 -17.90 9.82 -21.76
N THR A 134 -17.96 8.95 -20.76
CA THR A 134 -18.72 9.18 -19.52
C THR A 134 -17.84 9.63 -18.36
N ARG A 135 -16.60 9.15 -18.30
CA ARG A 135 -15.65 9.38 -17.21
C ARG A 135 -14.52 10.30 -17.67
N ARG A 136 -14.71 11.59 -17.43
CA ARG A 136 -13.73 12.63 -17.78
C ARG A 136 -12.35 12.38 -17.14
N ASP A 137 -12.32 11.91 -15.89
CA ASP A 137 -11.10 11.55 -15.18
C ASP A 137 -10.27 10.49 -15.94
N VAL A 138 -10.92 9.47 -16.51
CA VAL A 138 -10.24 8.43 -17.29
C VAL A 138 -9.82 8.94 -18.67
N ALA A 139 -10.64 9.78 -19.30
CA ALA A 139 -10.31 10.39 -20.59
C ALA A 139 -9.10 11.32 -20.51
N ASP A 140 -9.06 12.16 -19.48
CA ASP A 140 -7.94 13.04 -19.19
C ASP A 140 -6.66 12.25 -18.92
N GLU A 141 -6.73 11.24 -18.05
CA GLU A 141 -5.60 10.36 -17.78
C GLU A 141 -5.11 9.65 -19.06
N ALA A 142 -6.03 9.15 -19.91
CA ALA A 142 -5.66 8.52 -21.17
C ALA A 142 -4.89 9.47 -22.11
N ALA A 143 -5.29 10.74 -22.19
CA ALA A 143 -4.59 11.75 -22.97
C ALA A 143 -3.22 12.08 -22.36
N ASP A 144 -3.13 12.20 -21.03
CA ASP A 144 -1.88 12.42 -20.31
C ASP A 144 -0.87 11.29 -20.53
N LEU A 145 -1.30 10.04 -20.43
CA LEU A 145 -0.45 8.87 -20.67
C LEU A 145 0.11 8.83 -22.09
N LEU A 146 -0.67 9.23 -23.10
CA LEU A 146 -0.18 9.34 -24.48
C LEU A 146 0.86 10.44 -24.61
N CYS A 147 0.55 11.63 -24.09
CA CYS A 147 1.45 12.76 -24.11
C CYS A 147 2.79 12.40 -23.44
N GLN A 148 2.75 11.87 -22.21
CA GLN A 148 3.94 11.44 -21.48
C GLN A 148 4.73 10.36 -22.22
N THR A 149 4.05 9.41 -22.85
CA THR A 149 4.69 8.34 -23.61
C THR A 149 5.48 8.91 -24.79
N TRP A 150 4.87 9.80 -25.58
CA TRP A 150 5.53 10.38 -26.76
C TRP A 150 6.57 11.44 -26.39
N SER A 151 6.36 12.21 -25.33
CA SER A 151 7.37 13.15 -24.80
C SER A 151 8.62 12.45 -24.29
N ARG A 152 8.50 11.22 -23.76
CA ARG A 152 9.66 10.38 -23.40
C ARG A 152 10.33 9.71 -24.60
N GLY A 153 9.91 10.02 -25.83
CA GLY A 153 10.42 9.39 -27.06
C GLY A 153 9.99 7.94 -27.24
N ARG A 154 9.07 7.41 -26.43
CA ARG A 154 8.58 6.03 -26.58
C ARG A 154 7.58 5.98 -27.73
N LYS A 155 7.72 5.00 -28.61
CA LYS A 155 6.76 4.78 -29.71
C LYS A 155 5.41 4.27 -29.21
N GLN A 156 5.38 3.60 -28.05
CA GLN A 156 4.24 2.84 -27.55
C GLN A 156 4.06 3.00 -26.03
N PRO A 157 2.82 2.96 -25.53
CA PRO A 157 2.55 2.87 -24.09
C PRO A 157 3.14 1.60 -23.48
N GLY A 158 3.50 1.66 -22.20
CA GLY A 158 4.05 0.55 -21.45
C GLY A 158 2.98 -0.38 -20.86
N ARG A 159 3.43 -1.39 -20.12
CA ARG A 159 2.57 -2.40 -19.49
C ARG A 159 1.58 -1.78 -18.50
N ALA A 160 2.01 -0.79 -17.73
CA ALA A 160 1.20 -0.17 -16.69
C ALA A 160 0.03 0.62 -17.31
N GLU A 161 0.33 1.44 -18.32
CA GLU A 161 -0.64 2.25 -19.06
C GLU A 161 -1.68 1.39 -19.78
N LEU A 162 -1.24 0.31 -20.42
CA LEU A 162 -2.14 -0.63 -21.09
C LEU A 162 -3.01 -1.41 -20.10
N SER A 163 -2.45 -1.80 -18.94
CA SER A 163 -3.22 -2.51 -17.91
C SER A 163 -4.29 -1.60 -17.30
N TYR A 164 -3.96 -0.33 -17.05
CA TYR A 164 -4.92 0.65 -16.53
C TYR A 164 -6.17 0.77 -17.43
N LEU A 165 -5.98 1.02 -18.73
CA LEU A 165 -7.12 1.20 -19.63
C LEU A 165 -7.86 -0.10 -19.94
N ARG A 166 -7.15 -1.24 -20.00
CA ARG A 166 -7.81 -2.54 -20.08
C ARG A 166 -8.69 -2.76 -18.85
N GLY A 167 -8.17 -2.53 -17.66
CA GLY A 167 -8.93 -2.67 -16.41
C GLY A 167 -10.16 -1.77 -16.36
N ALA A 168 -10.07 -0.53 -16.84
CA ALA A 168 -11.21 0.38 -16.95
C ALA A 168 -12.30 -0.16 -17.89
N ALA A 169 -11.91 -0.72 -19.04
CA ALA A 169 -12.84 -1.31 -19.99
C ALA A 169 -13.54 -2.57 -19.43
N TYR A 170 -12.80 -3.44 -18.74
CA TYR A 170 -13.36 -4.63 -18.11
C TYR A 170 -14.32 -4.28 -16.97
N LEU A 171 -14.00 -3.24 -16.19
CA LEU A 171 -14.89 -2.74 -15.14
C LEU A 171 -16.22 -2.24 -15.74
N GLU A 172 -16.16 -1.50 -16.85
CA GLU A 172 -17.34 -1.04 -17.60
C GLU A 172 -18.13 -2.20 -18.21
N ALA A 173 -17.46 -3.27 -18.62
CA ALA A 173 -18.11 -4.48 -19.11
C ALA A 173 -18.73 -5.34 -17.98
N GLY A 174 -18.54 -4.95 -16.71
CA GLY A 174 -19.06 -5.67 -15.55
C GLY A 174 -18.17 -6.80 -15.02
N ASP A 175 -16.98 -6.99 -15.58
CA ASP A 175 -16.00 -7.97 -15.09
C ASP A 175 -15.02 -7.29 -14.12
N ALA A 176 -15.49 -7.14 -12.88
CA ALA A 176 -14.69 -6.58 -11.80
C ALA A 176 -13.47 -7.45 -11.44
N GLY A 177 -13.52 -8.76 -11.68
CA GLY A 177 -12.43 -9.68 -11.37
C GLY A 177 -11.20 -9.44 -12.26
N GLN A 178 -11.42 -9.30 -13.57
CA GLN A 178 -10.35 -8.92 -14.49
C GLN A 178 -9.88 -7.48 -14.26
N ALA A 179 -10.80 -6.55 -13.99
CA ALA A 179 -10.45 -5.17 -13.65
C ALA A 179 -9.51 -5.08 -12.43
N LEU A 180 -9.73 -5.89 -11.39
CA LEU A 180 -8.85 -5.98 -10.22
C LEU A 180 -7.43 -6.42 -10.60
N ARG A 181 -7.29 -7.47 -11.43
CA ARG A 181 -5.98 -7.97 -11.88
C ARG A 181 -5.22 -6.90 -12.65
N ASP A 182 -5.92 -6.21 -13.54
CA ASP A 182 -5.35 -5.17 -14.39
C ASP A 182 -4.98 -3.90 -13.61
N ALA A 183 -5.83 -3.46 -12.67
CA ALA A 183 -5.54 -2.32 -11.81
C ALA A 183 -4.36 -2.60 -10.87
N ARG A 184 -4.25 -3.81 -10.32
CA ARG A 184 -3.06 -4.24 -9.56
C ARG A 184 -1.80 -4.20 -10.43
N CYS A 185 -1.88 -4.70 -11.65
CA CYS A 185 -0.77 -4.64 -12.61
C CYS A 185 -0.37 -3.18 -12.91
N ALA A 186 -1.34 -2.29 -13.14
CA ALA A 186 -1.08 -0.86 -13.34
C ALA A 186 -0.34 -0.21 -12.17
N ILE A 187 -0.75 -0.52 -10.92
CA ILE A 187 -0.08 -0.03 -9.71
C ILE A 187 1.33 -0.61 -9.55
N VAL A 188 1.48 -1.92 -9.81
CA VAL A 188 2.78 -2.59 -9.66
C VAL A 188 3.81 -2.04 -10.64
N PHE A 189 3.43 -1.82 -11.90
CA PHE A 189 4.34 -1.34 -12.95
C PHE A 189 4.31 0.20 -13.13
N GLY A 190 3.45 0.90 -12.40
CA GLY A 190 3.27 2.35 -12.47
C GLY A 190 4.36 3.16 -11.77
N PRO A 191 4.25 4.50 -11.76
CA PRO A 191 5.18 5.37 -11.04
C PRO A 191 5.07 5.17 -9.53
N ARG A 192 6.22 5.22 -8.83
CA ARG A 192 6.34 5.00 -7.38
C ARG A 192 7.25 6.03 -6.72
N ALA A 193 7.02 6.27 -5.44
CA ALA A 193 7.82 7.15 -4.58
C ALA A 193 8.99 6.38 -3.93
N GLY A 194 10.13 7.08 -3.75
CA GLY A 194 11.27 6.62 -2.93
C GLY A 194 12.18 5.55 -3.57
N PRO A 195 13.11 4.96 -2.78
CA PRO A 195 14.10 3.98 -3.26
C PRO A 195 13.50 2.66 -3.75
N ALA A 196 12.19 2.42 -3.50
CA ALA A 196 11.41 1.34 -4.09
C ALA A 196 11.29 1.43 -5.63
N ALA A 197 11.68 2.57 -6.23
CA ALA A 197 11.85 2.70 -7.68
C ALA A 197 13.09 1.96 -8.21
N GLU A 198 14.13 1.78 -7.39
CA GLU A 198 15.41 1.16 -7.77
C GLU A 198 15.43 -0.37 -7.55
N GLU A 199 14.65 -0.88 -6.58
CA GLU A 199 14.53 -2.32 -6.27
C GLU A 199 13.70 -3.15 -7.28
N ARG A 200 13.67 -2.73 -8.56
CA ARG A 200 13.03 -3.50 -9.64
C ARG A 200 13.87 -4.73 -9.97
N THR A 201 13.61 -5.86 -9.33
CA THR A 201 13.95 -7.15 -9.94
C THR A 201 12.86 -7.50 -10.97
N PRO A 202 13.22 -7.75 -12.25
CA PRO A 202 12.29 -8.21 -13.28
C PRO A 202 11.81 -9.66 -13.09
N GLU A 203 12.16 -10.31 -11.97
CA GLU A 203 12.03 -11.75 -11.73
C GLU A 203 10.80 -12.19 -10.93
N ALA A 204 9.92 -11.27 -10.51
CA ALA A 204 8.63 -11.68 -9.97
C ALA A 204 7.73 -12.16 -11.12
N ASP A 205 7.89 -13.42 -11.49
CA ASP A 205 6.98 -14.15 -12.37
C ASP A 205 5.54 -13.80 -11.98
N ALA A 206 4.81 -13.21 -12.93
CA ALA A 206 3.38 -12.97 -12.82
C ALA A 206 2.57 -14.27 -12.96
N GLY A 207 3.15 -15.39 -12.52
CA GLY A 207 2.50 -16.67 -12.32
C GLY A 207 2.01 -16.70 -10.89
N ASP A 208 0.70 -16.52 -10.75
CA ASP A 208 -0.02 -16.59 -9.48
C ASP A 208 0.17 -15.39 -8.55
N ALA A 209 -0.65 -14.35 -8.76
CA ALA A 209 -1.03 -13.43 -7.70
C ALA A 209 -1.97 -14.12 -6.68
N GLY A 210 -1.66 -15.38 -6.36
CA GLY A 210 -2.33 -16.26 -5.43
C GLY A 210 -1.86 -15.98 -4.02
N GLU A 211 -2.51 -15.02 -3.39
CA GLU A 211 -3.05 -15.13 -2.02
C GLU A 211 -3.59 -13.74 -1.64
N GLU A 212 -4.89 -13.68 -1.34
CA GLU A 212 -5.61 -12.48 -0.91
C GLU A 212 -5.28 -12.09 0.55
N GLY A 213 -4.01 -12.18 0.94
CA GLY A 213 -3.55 -11.84 2.27
C GLY A 213 -3.57 -10.33 2.52
N TRP A 214 -4.19 -9.91 3.62
CA TRP A 214 -4.18 -8.55 4.17
C TRP A 214 -2.87 -8.18 4.90
N GLY A 215 -1.82 -8.99 4.74
CA GLY A 215 -0.55 -8.76 5.41
C GLY A 215 0.22 -7.59 4.81
N ALA A 216 1.07 -6.95 5.63
CA ALA A 216 2.10 -6.01 5.17
C ALA A 216 3.06 -6.60 4.11
N ALA A 217 3.00 -7.92 3.89
CA ALA A 217 3.71 -8.67 2.87
C ALA A 217 2.98 -8.75 1.51
N SER A 218 1.75 -8.25 1.38
CA SER A 218 1.03 -8.30 0.10
C SER A 218 1.71 -7.36 -0.92
N PRO A 219 2.32 -7.87 -2.00
CA PRO A 219 3.16 -7.06 -2.88
C PRO A 219 2.41 -5.89 -3.52
N TRP A 220 1.13 -6.10 -3.87
CA TRP A 220 0.31 -5.05 -4.47
C TRP A 220 -0.09 -3.96 -3.47
N LEU A 221 -0.27 -4.30 -2.18
CA LEU A 221 -0.63 -3.31 -1.16
C LEU A 221 0.58 -2.41 -0.83
N THR A 222 1.78 -2.99 -0.79
CA THR A 222 3.02 -2.24 -0.68
C THR A 222 3.24 -1.34 -1.89
N ALA A 223 2.95 -1.84 -3.10
CA ALA A 223 2.96 -1.04 -4.32
C ALA A 223 1.92 0.09 -4.28
N ALA A 224 0.70 -0.16 -3.78
CA ALA A 224 -0.35 0.84 -3.68
C ALA A 224 0.03 1.98 -2.73
N ARG A 225 0.65 1.66 -1.58
CA ARG A 225 1.13 2.65 -0.61
C ARG A 225 2.26 3.53 -1.13
N SER A 226 3.05 3.02 -2.07
CA SER A 226 4.16 3.75 -2.70
C SER A 226 3.79 4.30 -4.07
N SER A 227 2.55 4.10 -4.54
CA SER A 227 2.13 4.50 -5.87
C SER A 227 1.94 6.01 -5.94
N LEU A 228 2.53 6.63 -6.96
CA LEU A 228 2.33 8.03 -7.30
C LEU A 228 1.24 8.20 -8.36
N TRP A 229 0.35 7.21 -8.50
CA TRP A 229 -0.65 7.18 -9.57
C TRP A 229 -2.09 7.13 -9.02
N PRO A 230 -2.68 8.28 -8.65
CA PRO A 230 -4.03 8.36 -8.09
C PRO A 230 -5.10 7.74 -8.98
N ALA A 231 -5.00 7.90 -10.30
CA ALA A 231 -5.94 7.32 -11.25
C ALA A 231 -5.96 5.78 -11.19
N ALA A 232 -4.80 5.14 -11.11
CA ALA A 232 -4.70 3.68 -10.98
C ALA A 232 -5.22 3.18 -9.61
N LEU A 233 -4.96 3.92 -8.53
CA LEU A 233 -5.55 3.65 -7.20
C LEU A 233 -7.09 3.79 -7.23
N GLY A 234 -7.60 4.81 -7.91
CA GLY A 234 -9.03 5.04 -8.12
C GLY A 234 -9.69 3.90 -8.90
N LEU A 235 -9.05 3.42 -9.97
CA LEU A 235 -9.52 2.25 -10.72
C LEU A 235 -9.56 0.99 -9.85
N LEU A 236 -8.49 0.72 -9.08
CA LEU A 236 -8.46 -0.42 -8.17
C LEU A 236 -9.56 -0.32 -7.10
N GLY A 237 -9.78 0.89 -6.56
CA GLY A 237 -10.84 1.15 -5.58
C GLY A 237 -12.24 0.91 -6.16
N ALA A 238 -12.49 1.38 -7.38
CA ALA A 238 -13.76 1.16 -8.08
C ALA A 238 -13.99 -0.33 -8.39
N ALA A 239 -12.94 -1.06 -8.74
CA ALA A 239 -13.04 -2.51 -8.95
C ALA A 239 -13.38 -3.28 -7.66
N TYR A 240 -12.79 -2.91 -6.52
CA TYR A 240 -13.19 -3.50 -5.22
C TYR A 240 -14.61 -3.11 -4.79
N GLU A 241 -15.04 -1.87 -5.07
CA GLU A 241 -16.43 -1.47 -4.83
C GLU A 241 -17.41 -2.32 -5.66
N ALA A 242 -17.07 -2.62 -6.92
CA ALA A 242 -17.86 -3.48 -7.78
C ALA A 242 -17.94 -4.95 -7.31
N THR A 243 -16.89 -5.45 -6.64
CA THR A 243 -16.94 -6.77 -5.97
C THR A 243 -17.61 -6.75 -4.60
N GLY A 244 -18.04 -5.59 -4.10
CA GLY A 244 -18.65 -5.42 -2.77
C GLY A 244 -17.66 -5.25 -1.61
N ASP A 245 -16.36 -5.15 -1.87
CA ASP A 245 -15.33 -4.94 -0.84
C ASP A 245 -15.14 -3.42 -0.58
N ASN A 246 -16.17 -2.84 0.05
CA ASN A 246 -16.22 -1.40 0.33
C ASN A 246 -15.08 -0.93 1.24
N VAL A 247 -14.49 -1.81 2.05
CA VAL A 247 -13.41 -1.45 2.98
C VAL A 247 -12.10 -1.28 2.23
N ARG A 248 -11.76 -2.18 1.30
CA ARG A 248 -10.60 -1.99 0.41
C ARG A 248 -10.79 -0.81 -0.53
N ALA A 249 -12.00 -0.64 -1.06
CA ALA A 249 -12.32 0.52 -1.88
C ALA A 249 -12.08 1.83 -1.10
N LEU A 250 -12.51 1.91 0.16
CA LEU A 250 -12.32 3.09 1.01
C LEU A 250 -10.84 3.37 1.26
N LEU A 251 -10.05 2.33 1.57
CA LEU A 251 -8.62 2.47 1.77
C LEU A 251 -7.93 3.08 0.54
N LEU A 252 -8.27 2.61 -0.66
CA LEU A 252 -7.68 3.09 -1.91
C LEU A 252 -8.13 4.52 -2.25
N ALA A 253 -9.39 4.87 -1.94
CA ALA A 253 -9.86 6.24 -2.06
C ALA A 253 -9.10 7.20 -1.13
N CYS A 254 -8.81 6.80 0.12
CA CYS A 254 -7.97 7.57 1.04
C CYS A 254 -6.55 7.75 0.49
N LEU A 255 -5.90 6.67 0.02
CA LEU A 255 -4.55 6.75 -0.54
C LEU A 255 -4.48 7.65 -1.78
N ALA A 256 -5.47 7.57 -2.67
CA ALA A 256 -5.54 8.41 -3.87
C ALA A 256 -5.75 9.89 -3.51
N ALA A 257 -6.61 10.20 -2.54
CA ALA A 257 -6.85 11.57 -2.07
C ALA A 257 -5.61 12.18 -1.38
N GLU A 258 -4.90 11.39 -0.56
CA GLU A 258 -3.65 11.80 0.09
C GLU A 258 -2.54 12.08 -0.93
N GLY A 259 -2.41 11.24 -1.97
CA GLY A 259 -1.43 11.44 -3.05
C GLY A 259 -1.72 12.66 -3.92
N ALA A 260 -3.00 12.99 -4.16
CA ALA A 260 -3.38 14.17 -4.92
C ALA A 260 -3.06 15.49 -4.19
N GLY A 261 -3.21 15.53 -2.85
CA GLY A 261 -2.97 16.74 -2.05
C GLY A 261 -1.50 17.04 -1.74
N GLY A 262 -0.60 16.06 -1.87
CA GLY A 262 0.82 16.24 -1.56
C GLY A 262 1.58 17.14 -2.54
N HIS A 263 1.13 17.24 -3.78
CA HIS A 263 1.86 17.96 -4.83
C HIS A 263 1.72 19.49 -4.75
N GLU A 264 0.74 20.01 -4.02
CA GLU A 264 0.48 21.45 -3.91
C GLU A 264 1.21 22.12 -2.72
N ARG A 265 1.74 21.36 -1.75
CA ARG A 265 2.28 21.92 -0.49
C ARG A 265 3.79 22.13 -0.43
N GLU A 266 4.57 21.59 -1.36
CA GLU A 266 6.05 21.74 -1.34
C GLU A 266 6.55 23.06 -1.95
N GLY A 267 5.66 24.01 -2.28
CA GLY A 267 6.03 25.29 -2.89
C GLY A 267 6.10 26.51 -1.95
N SER A 268 5.85 26.36 -0.65
CA SER A 268 5.61 27.53 0.22
C SER A 268 6.32 27.49 1.58
N ASP A 269 7.53 26.94 1.66
CA ASP A 269 8.35 27.10 2.87
C ASP A 269 9.86 27.14 2.56
N GLU A 270 10.30 28.25 1.94
CA GLU A 270 11.63 28.81 2.20
C GLU A 270 11.49 30.33 2.31
N GLY A 271 11.46 30.81 3.56
CA GLY A 271 11.42 32.22 3.90
C GLY A 271 11.82 32.49 5.34
N ALA A 272 12.81 31.75 5.86
CA ALA A 272 13.50 32.12 7.09
C ALA A 272 14.21 33.47 6.89
N GLY A 273 14.04 34.36 7.87
CA GLY A 273 14.42 35.76 7.82
C GLY A 273 15.90 36.00 7.50
N GLY A 274 16.12 36.85 6.50
CA GLY A 274 17.38 37.55 6.25
C GLY A 274 17.07 39.04 6.12
N ALA A 275 17.64 39.84 7.02
CA ALA A 275 17.49 41.29 7.05
C ALA A 275 17.93 41.95 5.73
N CYS A 276 17.08 42.84 5.19
CA CYS A 276 17.47 43.77 4.13
C CYS A 276 18.19 44.98 4.74
N PRO A 277 19.31 45.45 4.17
CA PRO A 277 19.82 46.79 4.43
C PRO A 277 19.12 47.83 3.54
N GLU A 278 18.80 48.97 4.15
CA GLU A 278 18.33 50.21 3.53
C GLU A 278 19.36 50.80 2.55
N VAL A 279 18.91 51.26 1.36
CA VAL A 279 19.45 52.45 0.67
C VAL A 279 18.41 53.01 -0.33
N PRO A 280 18.50 54.26 -0.81
CA PRO A 280 17.47 55.25 -0.58
C PRO A 280 16.72 55.67 -1.85
N ALA A 281 15.60 56.36 -1.61
CA ALA A 281 14.81 57.05 -2.61
C ALA A 281 15.62 58.11 -3.38
N VAL A 282 15.51 58.09 -4.70
CA VAL A 282 15.77 59.26 -5.55
C VAL A 282 14.47 59.61 -6.28
N VAL A 283 14.04 60.83 -5.98
CA VAL A 283 12.90 61.56 -6.55
C VAL A 283 13.20 61.96 -7.99
N GLY A 284 12.21 61.83 -8.87
CA GLY A 284 12.26 62.33 -10.24
C GLY A 284 10.87 62.46 -10.86
N SER A 285 10.21 63.57 -10.54
CA SER A 285 8.92 64.04 -11.05
C SER A 285 8.93 64.31 -12.57
N SER A 286 7.81 64.06 -13.29
CA SER A 286 7.12 65.08 -14.11
C SER A 286 5.90 64.54 -14.89
N ALA A 287 4.71 64.89 -14.38
CA ALA A 287 3.48 65.40 -15.01
C ALA A 287 3.05 65.05 -16.45
N LYS A 288 1.78 64.55 -16.54
CA LYS A 288 0.58 65.08 -17.25
C LYS A 288 -0.29 63.88 -17.65
N GLY A 289 -1.56 63.71 -17.28
CA GLY A 289 -2.59 64.62 -16.80
C GLY A 289 -3.84 64.39 -17.66
N ALA A 290 -4.88 63.77 -17.11
CA ALA A 290 -6.28 63.94 -17.52
C ALA A 290 -7.21 63.19 -16.54
N VAL A 291 -7.76 63.96 -15.61
CA VAL A 291 -8.85 63.62 -14.70
C VAL A 291 -10.18 63.99 -15.36
N CYS A 292 -11.19 63.15 -15.19
CA CYS A 292 -12.62 63.44 -14.94
C CYS A 292 -13.19 62.09 -14.43
N GLY A 293 -13.76 61.89 -13.24
CA GLY A 293 -14.51 62.78 -12.35
C GLY A 293 -15.92 62.19 -12.21
N GLY A 294 -16.28 61.65 -11.03
CA GLY A 294 -17.63 61.19 -10.73
C GLY A 294 -17.70 60.22 -9.53
N PRO A 295 -18.24 60.64 -8.37
CA PRO A 295 -18.41 59.81 -7.18
C PRO A 295 -19.86 59.34 -7.07
N GLU A 296 -20.12 58.05 -6.82
CA GLU A 296 -21.35 57.64 -6.14
C GLU A 296 -21.13 56.41 -5.25
N GLU A 297 -21.74 56.52 -4.09
CA GLU A 297 -21.74 55.62 -2.95
C GLU A 297 -22.60 54.37 -3.22
N GLY A 298 -22.29 53.31 -2.48
CA GLY A 298 -23.29 52.29 -2.14
C GLY A 298 -23.27 51.05 -3.01
N GLN A 299 -22.55 50.03 -2.55
CA GLN A 299 -23.16 48.71 -2.36
C GLN A 299 -22.20 47.80 -1.60
N ASP A 300 -22.63 47.42 -0.39
CA ASP A 300 -22.21 46.21 0.32
C ASP A 300 -22.49 44.99 -0.57
N GLY A 301 -21.57 44.73 -1.49
CA GLY A 301 -21.47 43.48 -2.22
C GLY A 301 -20.72 42.47 -1.37
N GLY A 302 -21.41 41.85 -0.42
CA GLY A 302 -20.97 40.62 0.23
C GLY A 302 -20.83 39.52 -0.80
N GLY A 303 -19.73 39.54 -1.56
CA GLY A 303 -19.25 38.46 -2.40
C GLY A 303 -18.83 37.32 -1.49
N LEU A 304 -19.82 36.54 -1.03
CA LEU A 304 -19.62 35.15 -0.67
C LEU A 304 -19.18 34.46 -1.97
N GLU A 305 -17.89 34.57 -2.29
CA GLU A 305 -17.20 33.64 -3.16
C GLU A 305 -17.34 32.28 -2.48
N SER A 306 -18.44 31.61 -2.78
CA SER A 306 -18.60 30.18 -2.60
C SER A 306 -17.58 29.54 -3.53
N GLY A 307 -16.33 29.51 -3.06
CA GLY A 307 -15.29 28.64 -3.56
C GLY A 307 -15.75 27.22 -3.33
N GLN A 308 -16.62 26.74 -4.23
CA GLN A 308 -16.82 25.32 -4.46
C GLN A 308 -15.48 24.81 -4.97
N GLN A 309 -14.54 24.58 -4.05
CA GLN A 309 -13.35 23.79 -4.34
C GLN A 309 -13.86 22.51 -4.99
N GLU A 310 -13.51 22.32 -6.26
CA GLU A 310 -13.88 21.14 -7.02
C GLU A 310 -13.44 19.93 -6.20
N GLU A 311 -14.41 19.27 -5.58
CA GLU A 311 -14.14 18.10 -4.75
C GLU A 311 -13.56 17.03 -5.68
N SER A 312 -12.32 16.61 -5.41
CA SER A 312 -11.68 15.60 -6.25
C SER A 312 -12.52 14.33 -6.31
N VAL A 313 -12.49 13.63 -7.45
CA VAL A 313 -13.23 12.37 -7.65
C VAL A 313 -12.95 11.35 -6.53
N HIS A 314 -11.72 11.36 -6.01
CA HIS A 314 -11.29 10.49 -4.91
C HIS A 314 -11.90 10.88 -3.56
N GLU A 315 -12.01 12.17 -3.25
CA GLU A 315 -12.65 12.63 -2.00
C GLU A 315 -14.17 12.38 -2.03
N ALA A 316 -14.81 12.57 -3.19
CA ALA A 316 -16.20 12.21 -3.40
C ALA A 316 -16.43 10.70 -3.24
N ALA A 317 -15.54 9.86 -3.77
CA ALA A 317 -15.57 8.41 -3.58
C ALA A 317 -15.40 8.02 -2.10
N ARG A 318 -14.42 8.63 -1.42
CA ARG A 318 -14.18 8.43 0.02
C ARG A 318 -15.43 8.77 0.83
N ARG A 319 -16.06 9.92 0.58
CA ARG A 319 -17.29 10.35 1.26
C ARG A 319 -18.46 9.39 1.04
N ARG A 320 -18.63 8.88 -0.18
CA ARG A 320 -19.64 7.85 -0.51
C ARG A 320 -19.38 6.56 0.26
N LEU A 321 -18.14 6.08 0.28
CA LEU A 321 -17.75 4.81 0.87
C LEU A 321 -17.83 4.82 2.40
N LEU A 322 -17.55 5.95 3.05
CA LEU A 322 -17.69 6.10 4.50
C LEU A 322 -19.11 5.78 5.01
N ARG A 323 -20.14 5.89 4.16
CA ARG A 323 -21.53 5.54 4.50
C ARG A 323 -21.85 4.05 4.38
N ARG A 324 -20.95 3.27 3.76
CA ARG A 324 -21.17 1.84 3.40
C ARG A 324 -20.24 0.88 4.16
N VAL A 325 -19.32 1.40 4.98
CA VAL A 325 -18.37 0.61 5.74
C VAL A 325 -18.76 0.56 7.24
N PRO A 326 -18.27 -0.43 8.01
CA PRO A 326 -18.49 -0.48 9.46
C PRO A 326 -17.94 0.75 10.19
N GLU A 327 -18.60 1.14 11.30
CA GLU A 327 -18.23 2.35 12.06
C GLU A 327 -16.80 2.28 12.62
N GLU A 328 -16.27 1.09 12.93
CA GLU A 328 -14.87 0.91 13.34
C GLU A 328 -13.87 1.37 12.27
N CYS A 329 -14.18 1.07 10.99
CA CYS A 329 -13.37 1.53 9.86
C CYS A 329 -13.48 3.05 9.69
N VAL A 330 -14.68 3.61 9.88
CA VAL A 330 -14.92 5.07 9.84
C VAL A 330 -14.11 5.77 10.93
N ALA A 331 -14.14 5.25 12.16
CA ALA A 331 -13.38 5.78 13.29
C ALA A 331 -11.87 5.73 13.01
N ALA A 332 -11.37 4.63 12.45
CA ALA A 332 -9.96 4.49 12.09
C ALA A 332 -9.52 5.51 11.02
N VAL A 333 -10.36 5.75 10.00
CA VAL A 333 -10.10 6.77 8.95
C VAL A 333 -10.15 8.18 9.53
N ARG A 334 -11.10 8.49 10.41
CA ARG A 334 -11.19 9.81 11.07
C ARG A 334 -9.97 10.08 11.95
N ALA A 335 -9.45 9.05 12.63
CA ALA A 335 -8.31 9.20 13.53
C ALA A 335 -6.98 9.40 12.80
N ARG A 336 -6.71 8.60 11.76
CA ARG A 336 -5.37 8.55 11.11
C ARG A 336 -5.41 8.33 9.59
N GLY A 337 -6.51 8.65 8.91
CA GLY A 337 -6.63 8.52 7.45
C GLY A 337 -6.42 7.08 6.95
N SER A 338 -5.69 6.92 5.84
CA SER A 338 -5.34 5.61 5.29
C SER A 338 -4.53 4.75 6.27
N ALA A 339 -3.64 5.36 7.05
CA ALA A 339 -2.77 4.66 8.01
C ALA A 339 -3.55 4.04 9.17
N GLY A 340 -4.60 4.71 9.65
CA GLY A 340 -5.49 4.17 10.68
C GLY A 340 -6.25 2.94 10.20
N LEU A 341 -6.81 3.02 8.99
CA LEU A 341 -7.55 1.92 8.38
C LEU A 341 -6.64 0.71 8.09
N LEU A 342 -5.41 0.93 7.62
CA LEU A 342 -4.41 -0.13 7.46
C LEU A 342 -4.06 -0.80 8.80
N ALA A 343 -3.89 -0.02 9.86
CA ALA A 343 -3.59 -0.57 11.18
C ALA A 343 -4.72 -1.50 11.65
N LEU A 344 -5.98 -1.05 11.51
CA LEU A 344 -7.16 -1.86 11.83
C LEU A 344 -7.19 -3.18 11.03
N LEU A 345 -6.99 -3.10 9.71
CA LEU A 345 -7.05 -4.26 8.82
C LEU A 345 -5.91 -5.24 9.06
N SER A 346 -4.72 -4.74 9.38
CA SER A 346 -3.58 -5.59 9.74
C SER A 346 -3.78 -6.30 11.09
N ALA A 347 -4.40 -5.63 12.06
CA ALA A 347 -4.77 -6.23 13.34
C ALA A 347 -5.84 -7.32 13.15
N ALA A 348 -6.92 -7.01 12.41
CA ALA A 348 -7.97 -7.97 12.08
C ALA A 348 -7.42 -9.19 11.33
N HIS A 349 -6.53 -8.98 10.35
CA HIS A 349 -5.88 -10.07 9.63
C HIS A 349 -5.01 -10.95 10.54
N THR A 350 -4.27 -10.34 11.46
CA THR A 350 -3.45 -11.08 12.42
C THR A 350 -4.32 -11.92 13.36
N GLN A 351 -5.48 -11.40 13.76
CA GLN A 351 -6.48 -12.12 14.54
C GLN A 351 -7.23 -13.19 13.73
N ALA A 352 -7.42 -13.03 12.43
CA ALA A 352 -8.06 -14.05 11.58
C ALA A 352 -7.17 -15.28 11.37
N LYS A 353 -5.84 -15.13 11.47
CA LYS A 353 -4.90 -16.26 11.31
C LYS A 353 -5.13 -17.32 12.39
N PRO A 354 -5.12 -18.62 12.03
CA PRO A 354 -5.00 -19.71 13.00
C PRO A 354 -3.81 -19.48 13.93
N GLU A 355 -3.95 -19.84 15.21
CA GLU A 355 -2.95 -19.56 16.24
C GLU A 355 -1.56 -20.14 15.88
N VAL A 356 -1.51 -21.26 15.15
CA VAL A 356 -0.27 -21.88 14.62
C VAL A 356 0.47 -20.99 13.62
N LEU A 357 -0.26 -20.18 12.83
CA LEU A 357 0.30 -19.28 11.81
C LEU A 357 0.58 -17.87 12.34
N ARG A 358 0.19 -17.57 13.58
CA ARG A 358 0.50 -16.28 14.21
C ARG A 358 1.97 -16.29 14.62
N ARG A 359 2.75 -15.37 14.04
CA ARG A 359 4.12 -15.13 14.49
C ARG A 359 4.06 -14.55 15.91
N ARG A 360 4.40 -15.37 16.89
CA ARG A 360 4.54 -14.98 18.30
C ARG A 360 6.01 -15.00 18.69
N PRO A 361 6.43 -14.20 19.69
CA PRO A 361 7.75 -14.34 20.30
C PRO A 361 8.00 -15.80 20.74
N LYS A 362 9.27 -16.24 20.69
CA LYS A 362 9.68 -17.63 20.95
C LYS A 362 9.08 -18.23 22.24
N TYR A 363 8.85 -17.41 23.27
CA TYR A 363 8.36 -17.84 24.58
C TYR A 363 6.93 -17.39 24.90
N TYR A 364 6.15 -16.94 23.92
CA TYR A 364 4.79 -16.44 24.15
C TYR A 364 3.88 -17.42 24.90
N TYR A 365 3.77 -18.67 24.43
CA TYR A 365 2.94 -19.68 25.10
C TYR A 365 3.47 -20.06 26.48
N TYR A 366 4.80 -20.03 26.65
CA TYR A 366 5.40 -20.25 27.96
C TYR A 366 4.97 -19.13 28.92
N TYR A 367 5.06 -17.87 28.51
CA TYR A 367 4.60 -16.74 29.33
C TYR A 367 3.11 -16.81 29.62
N GLU A 368 2.26 -17.11 28.63
CA GLU A 368 0.81 -17.26 28.84
C GLU A 368 0.48 -18.42 29.80
N TRP A 369 1.17 -19.55 29.66
CA TRP A 369 1.04 -20.67 30.57
C TRP A 369 1.50 -20.30 31.99
N MET A 370 2.61 -19.58 32.12
CA MET A 370 3.13 -19.10 33.39
C MET A 370 2.20 -18.09 34.06
N LYS A 371 1.65 -17.13 33.31
CA LYS A 371 0.63 -16.19 33.80
C LYS A 371 -0.56 -16.94 34.39
N LYS A 372 -1.07 -17.96 33.68
CA LYS A 372 -2.16 -18.81 34.17
C LYS A 372 -1.78 -19.58 35.44
N ARG A 373 -0.58 -20.16 35.49
CA ARG A 373 -0.07 -20.88 36.68
C ARG A 373 0.06 -19.94 37.89
N ILE A 374 0.62 -18.75 37.72
CA ILE A 374 0.74 -17.74 38.78
C ILE A 374 -0.64 -17.36 39.31
N LEU A 375 -1.59 -17.04 38.41
CA LEU A 375 -2.96 -16.69 38.80
C LEU A 375 -3.68 -17.83 39.53
N GLU A 376 -3.47 -19.08 39.11
CA GLU A 376 -4.05 -20.25 39.76
C GLU A 376 -3.49 -20.47 41.16
N GLN A 377 -2.17 -20.38 41.35
CA GLN A 377 -1.51 -20.59 42.64
C GLN A 377 -1.73 -19.43 43.62
N ALA A 378 -1.88 -18.21 43.11
CA ALA A 378 -2.21 -17.03 43.90
C ALA A 378 -3.65 -17.03 44.45
N ARG A 379 -4.50 -17.98 44.02
CA ARG A 379 -5.90 -18.07 44.49
C ARG A 379 -5.97 -18.56 45.96
N PRO A 380 -6.81 -17.97 46.84
CA PRO A 380 -6.90 -18.37 48.25
C PRO A 380 -7.29 -19.85 48.45
N LEU A 381 -6.70 -20.49 49.47
CA LEU A 381 -7.09 -21.83 49.93
C LEU A 381 -8.49 -21.75 50.55
N GLY A 382 -9.48 -22.37 49.90
CA GLY A 382 -10.86 -22.44 50.42
C GLY A 382 -11.92 -21.76 49.54
N SER A 383 -11.54 -20.96 48.54
CA SER A 383 -12.50 -20.44 47.57
C SER A 383 -13.03 -21.61 46.73
N ARG A 384 -14.34 -21.87 46.80
CA ARG A 384 -15.00 -22.85 45.90
C ARG A 384 -14.73 -22.46 44.44
N ARG A 385 -14.63 -23.42 43.52
CA ARG A 385 -14.63 -23.16 42.06
C ARG A 385 -15.86 -22.29 41.73
N GLY A 386 -15.65 -20.98 41.54
CA GLY A 386 -16.72 -20.00 41.27
C GLY A 386 -16.79 -18.81 42.24
N GLU A 387 -16.15 -18.90 43.41
CA GLU A 387 -16.02 -17.77 44.34
C GLU A 387 -14.83 -16.92 43.91
N GLY A 388 -15.08 -15.61 43.73
CA GLY A 388 -14.16 -14.66 43.09
C GLY A 388 -12.74 -14.78 43.64
N SER A 389 -11.77 -14.95 42.75
CA SER A 389 -10.36 -14.77 43.12
C SER A 389 -10.21 -13.38 43.76
N ARG A 390 -9.43 -13.27 44.85
CA ARG A 390 -9.06 -11.96 45.42
C ARG A 390 -8.37 -11.06 44.38
N TYR A 391 -7.82 -11.69 43.33
CA TYR A 391 -7.24 -11.05 42.15
C TYR A 391 -7.83 -11.69 40.88
N PRO A 392 -8.92 -11.15 40.29
CA PRO A 392 -9.43 -11.63 39.00
C PRO A 392 -8.41 -11.41 37.87
N ALA A 393 -7.55 -10.40 38.01
CA ALA A 393 -6.34 -10.18 37.23
C ALA A 393 -5.30 -9.51 38.14
N LEU A 394 -4.03 -9.90 38.02
CA LEU A 394 -2.92 -9.20 38.68
C LEU A 394 -2.51 -7.96 37.85
N PRO A 395 -2.10 -6.84 38.48
CA PRO A 395 -1.53 -5.72 37.75
C PRO A 395 -0.34 -6.16 36.90
N GLU A 396 -0.26 -5.66 35.67
CA GLU A 396 0.79 -6.02 34.70
C GLU A 396 2.22 -5.85 35.25
N PRO A 397 2.56 -4.77 35.99
CA PRO A 397 3.90 -4.63 36.57
C PRO A 397 4.28 -5.72 37.57
N VAL A 398 3.32 -6.25 38.34
CA VAL A 398 3.55 -7.35 39.29
C VAL A 398 3.76 -8.66 38.56
N MET A 399 2.95 -8.90 37.52
CA MET A 399 3.08 -10.09 36.69
C MET A 399 4.43 -10.11 35.98
N ASP A 400 4.83 -9.00 35.36
CA ASP A 400 6.11 -8.89 34.68
C ASP A 400 7.26 -9.09 35.65
N LYS A 401 7.19 -8.52 36.86
CA LYS A 401 8.21 -8.72 37.89
C LYS A 401 8.36 -10.19 38.29
N LEU A 402 7.26 -10.92 38.44
CA LEU A 402 7.30 -12.36 38.71
C LEU A 402 7.90 -13.16 37.55
N LEU A 403 7.59 -12.77 36.30
CA LEU A 403 8.12 -13.42 35.10
C LEU A 403 9.59 -13.08 34.84
N THR A 404 10.15 -12.05 35.49
CA THR A 404 11.58 -11.74 35.45
C THR A 404 12.43 -12.55 36.43
N LEU A 405 11.81 -13.28 37.35
CA LEU A 405 12.54 -14.19 38.25
C LEU A 405 13.23 -15.29 37.45
N ASP A 406 14.32 -15.83 38.00
CA ASP A 406 14.97 -17.00 37.40
C ASP A 406 13.98 -18.17 37.33
N ALA A 407 14.01 -18.91 36.22
CA ALA A 407 13.02 -19.96 35.95
C ALA A 407 12.94 -21.01 37.09
N ASN A 408 14.09 -21.32 37.71
CA ASN A 408 14.17 -22.26 38.83
C ASN A 408 13.54 -21.69 40.12
N GLU A 409 13.68 -20.39 40.35
CA GLU A 409 13.13 -19.70 41.52
C GLU A 409 11.62 -19.56 41.40
N LEU A 410 11.15 -19.15 40.22
CA LEU A 410 9.73 -19.04 39.93
C LEU A 410 9.05 -20.40 40.02
N ASP A 411 9.65 -21.46 39.48
CA ASP A 411 9.07 -22.81 39.59
C ASP A 411 9.05 -23.30 41.05
N LEU A 412 10.09 -23.01 41.85
CA LEU A 412 10.11 -23.31 43.28
C LEU A 412 9.00 -22.59 44.04
N VAL A 413 8.80 -21.29 43.77
CA VAL A 413 7.71 -20.50 44.38
C VAL A 413 6.35 -21.06 44.00
N LEU A 414 6.18 -21.47 42.74
CA LEU A 414 4.91 -22.02 42.22
C LEU A 414 4.60 -23.44 42.69
N GLN A 415 5.58 -24.19 43.22
CA GLN A 415 5.34 -25.47 43.89
C GLN A 415 4.58 -25.27 45.21
N TYR A 416 4.66 -24.08 45.82
CA TYR A 416 4.00 -23.76 47.09
C TYR A 416 3.02 -22.59 46.93
N PRO A 417 1.70 -22.84 46.81
CA PRO A 417 0.70 -21.78 46.62
C PRO A 417 0.76 -20.70 47.71
N GLN A 418 1.12 -21.06 48.94
CA GLN A 418 1.30 -20.11 50.04
C GLN A 418 2.45 -19.12 49.78
N ALA A 419 3.59 -19.62 49.29
CA ALA A 419 4.73 -18.76 48.93
C ALA A 419 4.39 -17.87 47.74
N THR A 420 3.71 -18.40 46.73
CA THR A 420 3.27 -17.61 45.57
C THR A 420 2.39 -16.43 46.02
N ARG A 421 1.43 -16.67 46.92
CA ARG A 421 0.57 -15.60 47.46
C ARG A 421 1.34 -14.57 48.25
N GLN A 422 2.19 -15.02 49.17
CA GLN A 422 3.00 -14.10 49.98
C GLN A 422 3.88 -13.23 49.09
N MET A 423 4.45 -13.80 48.02
CA MET A 423 5.24 -13.05 47.04
C MET A 423 4.39 -12.01 46.32
N VAL A 424 3.22 -12.42 45.81
CA VAL A 424 2.27 -11.53 45.14
C VAL A 424 1.83 -10.39 46.06
N ASP A 425 1.46 -10.68 47.31
CA ASP A 425 1.04 -9.71 48.31
C ASP A 425 2.16 -8.71 48.63
N ASN A 426 3.41 -9.18 48.73
CA ASN A 426 4.57 -8.32 48.92
C ASN A 426 4.78 -7.36 47.74
N LEU A 427 4.70 -7.87 46.50
CA LEU A 427 4.87 -7.06 45.30
C LEU A 427 3.72 -6.05 45.12
N LEU A 428 2.49 -6.45 45.44
CA LEU A 428 1.35 -5.54 45.49
C LEU A 428 1.55 -4.44 46.53
N GLY A 429 2.02 -4.79 47.73
CA GLY A 429 2.35 -3.80 48.77
C GLY A 429 3.42 -2.80 48.32
N VAL A 430 4.46 -3.25 47.59
CA VAL A 430 5.46 -2.35 47.00
C VAL A 430 4.85 -1.46 45.93
N LEU A 431 4.02 -2.02 45.04
CA LEU A 431 3.33 -1.26 43.99
C LEU A 431 2.42 -0.18 44.59
N GLU A 432 1.65 -0.51 45.62
CA GLU A 432 0.72 0.40 46.29
C GLU A 432 1.44 1.50 47.08
N THR A 433 2.56 1.17 47.74
CA THR A 433 3.27 2.13 48.60
C THR A 433 4.31 2.98 47.87
N ARG A 434 4.95 2.46 46.81
CA ARG A 434 6.09 3.10 46.14
C ARG A 434 5.93 3.26 44.63
N GLY A 435 4.88 2.70 44.03
CA GLY A 435 4.59 2.81 42.59
C GLY A 435 5.38 1.83 41.70
N SER A 436 5.10 1.87 40.40
CA SER A 436 5.64 0.92 39.40
C SER A 436 7.16 1.04 39.20
N ALA A 437 7.72 2.26 39.18
CA ALA A 437 9.16 2.47 38.99
C ALA A 437 10.00 1.86 40.13
N ALA A 438 9.47 1.86 41.36
CA ALA A 438 10.13 1.22 42.49
C ALA A 438 10.07 -0.31 42.39
N LEU A 439 9.00 -0.86 41.82
CA LEU A 439 8.84 -2.31 41.62
C LEU A 439 9.87 -2.87 40.62
N GLU A 440 10.22 -2.12 39.58
CA GLU A 440 11.23 -2.52 38.61
C GLU A 440 12.60 -2.73 39.25
N THR A 441 13.00 -1.84 40.16
CA THR A 441 14.30 -1.90 40.87
C THR A 441 14.24 -2.73 42.16
N TYR A 442 13.04 -3.09 42.62
CA TYR A 442 12.86 -3.90 43.82
C TYR A 442 13.47 -5.30 43.64
N ARG A 443 14.36 -5.69 44.56
CA ARG A 443 14.91 -7.04 44.59
C ARG A 443 13.96 -7.95 45.33
N VAL A 444 13.38 -8.90 44.60
CA VAL A 444 12.40 -9.85 45.15
C VAL A 444 13.11 -10.75 46.17
N PRO A 445 12.65 -10.82 47.42
CA PRO A 445 13.23 -11.72 48.41
C PRO A 445 12.96 -13.18 47.99
N LEU A 446 14.02 -13.96 47.84
CA LEU A 446 13.93 -15.36 47.45
C LEU A 446 13.60 -16.24 48.65
N LEU A 447 12.94 -17.38 48.41
CA LEU A 447 12.66 -18.37 49.44
C LEU A 447 13.98 -18.93 49.98
N SER A 448 14.22 -18.72 51.26
CA SER A 448 15.31 -19.35 51.99
C SER A 448 15.06 -20.86 52.15
N TRP A 449 16.14 -21.62 52.37
CA TRP A 449 16.03 -23.06 52.58
C TRP A 449 15.16 -23.42 53.81
N GLU A 450 15.18 -22.58 54.85
CA GLU A 450 14.35 -22.75 56.05
C GLU A 450 12.86 -22.58 55.74
N GLU A 451 12.50 -21.58 54.93
CA GLU A 451 11.12 -21.36 54.47
C GLU A 451 10.64 -22.52 53.60
N VAL A 452 11.48 -23.02 52.68
CA VAL A 452 11.15 -24.20 51.87
C VAL A 452 10.93 -25.43 52.75
N LYS A 453 11.75 -25.62 53.78
CA LYS A 453 11.61 -26.72 54.74
C LYS A 453 10.32 -26.59 55.57
N ALA A 454 9.98 -25.38 55.99
CA ALA A 454 8.73 -25.10 56.68
C ALA A 454 7.50 -25.39 55.80
N LEU A 455 7.57 -25.03 54.52
CA LEU A 455 6.49 -25.25 53.55
C LEU A 455 6.31 -26.73 53.17
N LYS A 456 7.38 -27.52 53.10
CA LYS A 456 7.32 -28.97 52.82
C LYS A 456 6.87 -29.84 54.01
N GLY A 457 6.99 -29.32 55.23
CA GLY A 457 6.57 -30.02 56.45
C GLY A 457 7.62 -31.00 57.05
N PRO A 458 7.29 -31.63 58.20
CA PRO A 458 8.20 -32.48 58.95
C PRO A 458 8.40 -33.84 58.27
N GLY A 459 9.43 -33.93 57.43
CA GLY A 459 9.78 -35.13 56.65
C GLY A 459 10.84 -34.87 55.58
N THR A 460 11.11 -33.61 55.28
CA THR A 460 12.12 -33.21 54.30
C THR A 460 13.53 -33.33 54.89
N VAL A 461 14.21 -34.45 54.62
CA VAL A 461 15.64 -34.60 54.89
C VAL A 461 16.39 -33.86 53.78
N GLY A 462 16.94 -32.69 54.11
CA GLY A 462 17.88 -32.02 53.21
C GLY A 462 19.11 -32.89 53.00
N LEU A 463 19.63 -32.95 51.78
CA LEU A 463 21.01 -33.42 51.56
C LEU A 463 21.91 -32.47 52.36
N ALA A 464 22.49 -32.99 53.45
CA ALA A 464 23.40 -32.25 54.29
C ALA A 464 24.68 -31.93 53.51
N LEU A 465 24.70 -30.78 52.82
CA LEU A 465 25.94 -30.11 52.46
C LEU A 465 26.49 -29.53 53.76
N GLY A 466 27.60 -30.10 54.22
CA GLY A 466 28.12 -29.99 55.58
C GLY A 466 28.17 -28.57 56.14
N SER A 467 27.43 -28.36 57.22
CA SER A 467 27.70 -27.33 58.21
C SER A 467 28.22 -28.05 59.46
N SER A 468 29.41 -27.66 59.90
CA SER A 468 30.15 -28.24 61.01
C SER A 468 29.39 -28.13 62.34
N ALA A 469 29.49 -29.22 63.11
CA ALA A 469 28.92 -29.41 64.43
C ALA A 469 29.38 -28.38 65.47
N ASP A 470 28.47 -27.97 66.35
CA ASP A 470 28.68 -28.15 67.79
C ASP A 470 27.37 -28.06 68.60
N ALA A 471 27.33 -28.83 69.69
CA ALA A 471 26.36 -28.92 70.80
C ALA A 471 25.25 -30.03 70.75
N PRO A 472 25.08 -30.81 71.85
CA PRO A 472 24.38 -32.11 71.87
C PRO A 472 22.86 -32.05 72.16
N PRO A 473 22.11 -33.16 71.92
CA PRO A 473 20.64 -33.16 71.87
C PRO A 473 19.96 -33.65 73.16
N THR A 474 18.69 -33.26 73.34
CA THR A 474 17.72 -33.96 74.21
C THR A 474 16.47 -34.34 73.39
N PRO A 475 16.03 -35.62 73.37
CA PRO A 475 14.94 -36.08 72.50
C PRO A 475 13.57 -36.08 73.21
N PRO A 476 12.45 -36.24 72.47
CA PRO A 476 11.79 -37.54 72.61
C PRO A 476 11.20 -38.16 71.32
N LYS A 477 11.43 -39.48 71.25
CA LYS A 477 10.60 -40.63 70.83
C LYS A 477 9.25 -40.37 70.14
N LEU A 478 9.04 -41.08 69.02
CA LEU A 478 7.84 -41.88 68.66
C LEU A 478 8.17 -42.64 67.35
N HIS A 479 8.46 -43.95 67.42
CA HIS A 479 7.58 -45.08 67.07
C HIS A 479 7.08 -45.12 65.62
N GLY A 480 7.50 -46.15 64.90
CA GLY A 480 6.54 -47.00 64.18
C GLY A 480 6.63 -47.08 62.65
N ARG A 481 7.49 -47.98 62.17
CA ARG A 481 7.14 -49.13 61.32
C ARG A 481 6.85 -48.94 59.80
N ALA A 482 7.69 -49.68 59.06
CA ALA A 482 7.47 -50.50 57.85
C ALA A 482 7.42 -49.86 56.43
N ALA A 483 8.43 -50.30 55.68
CA ALA A 483 8.64 -50.25 54.25
C ALA A 483 7.55 -50.96 53.40
N ALA A 484 7.43 -50.52 52.14
CA ALA A 484 7.50 -51.40 50.97
C ALA A 484 7.86 -50.59 49.71
N GLN A 485 8.72 -51.18 48.88
CA GLN A 485 9.28 -50.70 47.61
C GLN A 485 8.44 -51.14 46.38
N PRO A 486 8.77 -50.66 45.15
CA PRO A 486 7.82 -50.56 44.04
C PRO A 486 7.97 -51.65 42.96
N LEU A 487 7.03 -51.69 42.03
CA LEU A 487 7.09 -52.46 40.78
C LEU A 487 6.89 -51.54 39.57
N ALA A 488 7.83 -51.62 38.64
CA ALA A 488 7.83 -51.00 37.31
C ALA A 488 7.39 -52.02 36.26
N VAL A 489 6.68 -51.59 35.20
CA VAL A 489 6.61 -52.31 33.92
C VAL A 489 6.43 -51.32 32.74
N GLU A 490 7.49 -51.28 31.94
CA GLU A 490 7.65 -51.31 30.47
C GLU A 490 6.76 -50.56 29.46
N ALA A 491 7.50 -50.16 28.42
CA ALA A 491 7.14 -49.48 27.18
C ALA A 491 6.67 -50.44 26.08
N GLY A 492 6.04 -49.87 25.04
CA GLY A 492 5.77 -50.54 23.77
C GLY A 492 5.81 -49.55 22.60
N GLU A 493 6.74 -49.82 21.68
CA GLU A 493 6.92 -49.16 20.38
C GLU A 493 5.93 -49.66 19.33
N GLY A 494 5.77 -48.90 18.24
CA GLY A 494 5.47 -49.47 16.92
C GLY A 494 4.67 -48.59 15.96
N GLY A 495 5.21 -48.42 14.75
CA GLY A 495 4.39 -48.40 13.53
C GLY A 495 4.64 -47.27 12.52
N ALA A 496 5.33 -47.59 11.43
CA ALA A 496 5.50 -46.80 10.21
C ALA A 496 4.84 -47.50 9.00
N ALA A 497 4.35 -46.74 8.01
CA ALA A 497 4.15 -47.10 6.58
C ALA A 497 3.63 -45.85 5.83
N LEU A 498 4.16 -45.33 4.70
CA LEU A 498 4.51 -45.81 3.34
C LEU A 498 3.41 -45.59 2.27
N ALA A 499 3.88 -45.25 1.05
CA ALA A 499 3.22 -45.22 -0.27
C ALA A 499 2.54 -43.88 -0.69
N SER A 500 2.53 -43.42 -1.95
CA SER A 500 2.91 -44.00 -3.25
C SER A 500 3.08 -42.89 -4.31
N GLU A 501 3.95 -43.10 -5.28
CA GLU A 501 4.10 -42.34 -6.54
C GLU A 501 3.11 -42.83 -7.62
N MET A 502 2.78 -41.98 -8.60
CA MET A 502 2.38 -42.33 -9.98
C MET A 502 2.68 -41.14 -10.95
N PRO A 503 2.93 -41.38 -12.26
CA PRO A 503 3.55 -40.45 -13.21
C PRO A 503 2.58 -39.84 -14.24
N GLY A 504 3.11 -38.92 -15.06
CA GLY A 504 2.36 -38.03 -15.95
C GLY A 504 2.12 -38.49 -17.39
N ASP A 505 1.59 -37.56 -18.19
CA ASP A 505 1.34 -37.73 -19.63
C ASP A 505 1.48 -36.40 -20.39
N GLU A 506 2.08 -36.50 -21.58
CA GLU A 506 2.41 -35.47 -22.57
C GLU A 506 1.19 -34.97 -23.35
N TRP A 507 1.20 -33.69 -23.75
CA TRP A 507 0.25 -33.15 -24.73
C TRP A 507 0.95 -32.24 -25.75
N SER A 508 0.76 -32.50 -27.04
CA SER A 508 1.20 -31.68 -28.17
C SER A 508 0.00 -31.05 -28.89
N PRO A 509 0.07 -29.78 -29.35
CA PRO A 509 -1.06 -29.10 -29.99
C PRO A 509 -1.05 -29.18 -31.53
N PRO A 510 -2.21 -29.12 -32.20
CA PRO A 510 -2.28 -29.02 -33.66
C PRO A 510 -2.30 -27.56 -34.16
N ALA A 511 -1.83 -27.42 -35.40
CA ALA A 511 -1.74 -26.20 -36.19
C ALA A 511 -3.11 -25.68 -36.69
N VAL A 512 -3.29 -24.35 -36.66
CA VAL A 512 -4.29 -23.57 -37.42
C VAL A 512 -3.62 -22.21 -37.66
N GLY A 513 -3.48 -21.66 -38.87
CA GLY A 513 -4.43 -21.58 -39.96
C GLY A 513 -4.76 -20.09 -40.13
N THR A 514 -4.07 -19.45 -41.07
CA THR A 514 -4.08 -18.03 -41.40
C THR A 514 -5.41 -17.57 -42.04
N GLY A 515 -5.89 -16.37 -41.69
CA GLY A 515 -6.96 -15.72 -42.46
C GLY A 515 -7.48 -14.38 -41.91
N ALA A 516 -7.19 -13.30 -42.65
CA ALA A 516 -7.86 -11.97 -42.71
C ALA A 516 -7.34 -10.84 -41.77
N PRO A 517 -7.48 -9.55 -42.18
CA PRO A 517 -6.45 -8.84 -42.91
C PRO A 517 -5.73 -7.76 -42.10
N PHE A 518 -4.46 -7.65 -42.44
CA PHE A 518 -3.39 -6.76 -42.02
C PHE A 518 -3.75 -5.27 -42.14
N PHE A 519 -3.59 -4.52 -41.05
CA PHE A 519 -3.43 -3.06 -41.03
C PHE A 519 -1.96 -2.74 -40.72
N GLU A 520 -1.05 -3.20 -41.59
CA GLU A 520 0.30 -2.65 -41.66
C GLU A 520 0.40 -1.86 -42.95
N GLU A 521 0.36 -0.54 -42.83
CA GLU A 521 1.18 0.31 -43.67
C GLU A 521 1.41 1.63 -42.93
N LEU A 522 2.65 2.11 -43.03
CA LEU A 522 3.19 3.42 -42.61
C LEU A 522 3.97 3.43 -41.27
N ASP A 523 5.22 2.96 -41.41
CA ASP A 523 6.40 3.37 -40.64
C ASP A 523 6.68 4.89 -40.67
#